data_AF-A0A2E5D7X1-F1
#
_entry.id   AF-A0A2E5D7X1-F1
#
_cell.length_a   1.000
_cell.length_b   1.000
_cell.length_c   1.000
_cell.angle_alpha   90.00
_cell.angle_beta   90.00
_cell.angle_gamma   90.00
#
_symmetry.space_group_name_H-M   'P 1'
#
loop_
_entity.id
_entity.type
_entity.pdbx_description
1 polymer ?
#
loop_
_entity_poly.entity_id
_entity_poly.type
_entity_poly.pdbx_seq_one_letter_code
_entity_poly.pdbx_strand_id
1 'polypeptide(L)'
;MLAPGILSCAPRNKEFPVRPARPIAKALPVVLSDSELNRSYLSAVADLQRLNAEMKAANGVRNFEMVRAKALEGLLRARSARQIAEKIRDGALRGERIAAIDMTIGDLERLVTITSQQ
;
A
#
# COMPACT_ATOMS: atom_id res chain seq x y z
N MET A 1 59.45 34.00 -44.89
CA MET A 1 58.62 32.79 -45.00
C MET A 1 57.69 32.72 -43.79
N LEU A 2 56.46 32.28 -44.00
CA LEU A 2 55.44 31.71 -43.07
C LEU A 2 55.50 31.96 -41.54
N ALA A 3 54.34 32.37 -40.99
CA ALA A 3 53.92 32.31 -39.57
C ALA A 3 53.52 30.85 -39.16
N PRO A 4 53.01 30.50 -37.94
CA PRO A 4 52.40 31.25 -36.81
C PRO A 4 53.30 31.23 -35.53
N GLY A 5 52.93 31.56 -34.29
CA GLY A 5 51.70 32.03 -33.59
C GLY A 5 51.93 31.95 -32.05
N ILE A 6 50.96 31.84 -31.11
CA ILE A 6 49.48 31.87 -31.10
C ILE A 6 49.01 32.41 -29.71
N LEU A 7 48.02 33.32 -29.64
CA LEU A 7 47.11 33.71 -28.52
C LEU A 7 47.66 33.78 -27.07
N SER A 8 47.74 34.97 -26.45
CA SER A 8 46.64 35.79 -25.88
C SER A 8 46.09 35.28 -24.53
N CYS A 9 46.39 36.02 -23.47
CA CYS A 9 45.88 35.79 -22.11
C CYS A 9 44.51 36.45 -21.92
N ALA A 10 43.46 35.66 -21.69
CA ALA A 10 42.18 36.15 -21.18
C ALA A 10 41.41 35.02 -20.46
N PRO A 11 41.19 35.09 -19.13
CA PRO A 11 40.16 34.27 -18.50
C PRO A 11 38.80 34.77 -19.00
N ARG A 12 38.13 33.95 -19.81
CA ARG A 12 36.77 34.23 -20.28
C ARG A 12 35.81 34.13 -19.10
N ASN A 13 35.39 35.28 -18.56
CA ASN A 13 34.17 35.38 -17.76
C ASN A 13 33.01 34.83 -18.60
N LYS A 14 32.61 33.58 -18.33
CA LYS A 14 31.35 33.00 -18.78
C LYS A 14 30.39 33.04 -17.62
N GLU A 15 29.74 34.19 -17.45
CA GLU A 15 28.50 34.28 -16.71
C GLU A 15 27.46 33.43 -17.45
N PHE A 16 27.34 32.16 -17.05
CA PHE A 16 26.16 31.40 -17.39
C PHE A 16 24.98 32.02 -16.63
N PRO A 17 23.89 32.43 -17.30
CA PRO A 17 22.71 32.87 -16.58
C PRO A 17 22.15 31.64 -15.84
N VAL A 18 22.41 31.58 -14.54
CA VAL A 18 21.83 30.59 -13.64
C VAL A 18 20.32 30.83 -13.65
N ARG A 19 19.61 30.11 -14.51
CA ARG A 19 18.15 30.13 -14.53
C ARG A 19 17.70 29.76 -13.11
N PRO A 20 16.94 30.60 -12.40
CA PRO A 20 16.38 30.20 -11.12
C PRO A 20 15.51 28.97 -11.37
N ALA A 21 15.88 27.84 -10.78
CA ALA A 21 15.09 26.63 -10.84
C ALA A 21 13.73 26.97 -10.23
N ARG A 22 12.67 26.94 -11.04
CA ARG A 22 11.30 27.18 -10.55
C ARG A 22 11.06 26.21 -9.40
N PRO A 23 10.59 26.65 -8.22
CA PRO A 23 10.32 25.74 -7.13
C PRO A 23 9.30 24.71 -7.61
N ILE A 24 9.70 23.45 -7.65
CA ILE A 24 8.77 22.35 -7.92
C ILE A 24 7.79 22.36 -6.76
N ALA A 25 6.56 22.76 -7.03
CA ALA A 25 5.48 22.71 -6.06
C ALA A 25 5.28 21.24 -5.68
N LYS A 26 5.84 20.84 -4.54
CA LYS A 26 5.59 19.52 -3.97
C LYS A 26 4.08 19.43 -3.73
N ALA A 27 3.42 18.52 -4.42
CA ALA A 27 2.01 18.25 -4.18
C ALA A 27 1.85 17.95 -2.68
N LEU A 28 0.94 18.68 -2.03
CA LEU A 28 0.63 18.45 -0.62
C LEU A 28 0.15 16.99 -0.48
N PRO A 29 0.51 16.29 0.61
CA PRO A 29 0.07 14.92 0.82
C PRO A 29 -1.47 14.90 0.82
N VAL A 30 -2.05 14.12 -0.11
CA VAL A 30 -3.50 13.98 -0.23
C VAL A 30 -4.01 13.20 0.98
N VAL A 31 -4.56 13.93 1.96
CA VAL A 31 -5.22 13.34 3.12
C VAL A 31 -6.62 12.90 2.70
N LEU A 32 -6.83 11.59 2.61
CA LEU A 32 -8.13 11.02 2.27
C LEU A 32 -9.20 11.42 3.30
N SER A 33 -10.41 11.62 2.82
CA SER A 33 -11.60 11.78 3.65
C SER A 33 -12.01 10.45 4.31
N ASP A 34 -12.79 10.53 5.38
CA ASP A 34 -13.26 9.34 6.11
C ASP A 34 -14.18 8.46 5.25
N SER A 35 -14.90 9.06 4.29
CA SER A 35 -15.72 8.34 3.31
C SER A 35 -14.86 7.59 2.28
N GLU A 36 -13.74 8.18 1.82
CA GLU A 36 -12.77 7.49 0.94
C GLU A 36 -12.03 6.36 1.67
N LEU A 37 -11.64 6.58 2.92
CA LEU A 37 -11.03 5.56 3.79
C LEU A 37 -12.00 4.42 4.05
N ASN A 38 -13.26 4.70 4.44
CA ASN A 38 -14.28 3.67 4.63
C ASN A 38 -14.61 2.95 3.30
N ARG A 39 -14.61 3.63 2.15
CA ARG A 39 -14.76 2.97 0.83
C ARG A 39 -13.61 2.03 0.54
N SER A 40 -12.37 2.43 0.82
CA SER A 40 -11.17 1.61 0.66
C SER A 40 -11.19 0.39 1.60
N TYR A 41 -11.61 0.58 2.85
CA TYR A 41 -11.84 -0.50 3.81
C TYR A 41 -12.88 -1.50 3.29
N LEU A 42 -14.04 -1.03 2.84
CA LEU A 42 -15.12 -1.89 2.34
C LEU A 42 -14.70 -2.66 1.08
N SER A 43 -13.87 -2.07 0.22
CA SER A 43 -13.25 -2.78 -0.91
C SER A 43 -12.37 -3.95 -0.44
N ALA A 44 -11.55 -3.74 0.59
CA ALA A 44 -10.72 -4.80 1.16
C ALA A 44 -11.57 -5.89 1.86
N VAL A 45 -12.68 -5.53 2.50
CA VAL A 45 -13.64 -6.50 3.06
C VAL A 45 -14.31 -7.34 1.96
N ALA A 46 -14.67 -6.75 0.82
CA ALA A 46 -15.23 -7.50 -0.31
C ALA A 46 -14.22 -8.51 -0.88
N ASP A 47 -12.93 -8.15 -0.96
CA ASP A 47 -11.86 -9.10 -1.31
C ASP A 47 -11.73 -10.25 -0.29
N LEU A 48 -11.82 -9.96 1.02
CA LEU A 48 -11.79 -10.97 2.07
C LEU A 48 -12.99 -11.93 1.99
N GLN A 49 -14.18 -11.42 1.65
CA GLN A 49 -15.37 -12.23 1.40
C GLN A 49 -15.17 -13.17 0.19
N ARG A 50 -14.55 -12.69 -0.90
CA ARG A 50 -14.18 -13.54 -2.04
C ARG A 50 -13.18 -14.64 -1.63
N LEU A 51 -12.11 -14.29 -0.91
CA LEU A 51 -11.14 -15.27 -0.41
C LEU A 51 -11.78 -16.30 0.51
N ASN A 52 -12.74 -15.91 1.35
CA ASN A 52 -13.49 -16.85 2.19
C ASN A 52 -14.33 -17.84 1.37
N ALA A 53 -14.94 -17.40 0.26
CA ALA A 53 -15.63 -18.29 -0.66
C ALA A 53 -14.66 -19.27 -1.36
N GLU A 54 -13.49 -18.79 -1.80
CA GLU A 54 -12.41 -19.61 -2.39
C GLU A 54 -11.91 -20.67 -1.38
N MET A 55 -11.66 -20.28 -0.13
CA MET A 55 -11.27 -21.20 0.95
C MET A 55 -12.36 -22.22 1.27
N LYS A 56 -13.63 -21.82 1.32
CA LYS A 56 -14.75 -22.73 1.56
C LYS A 56 -14.87 -23.79 0.45
N ALA A 57 -14.67 -23.40 -0.81
CA ALA A 57 -14.63 -24.33 -1.93
C ALA A 57 -13.42 -25.29 -1.84
N ALA A 58 -12.23 -24.77 -1.53
CA ALA A 58 -11.01 -25.57 -1.33
C ALA A 58 -11.18 -26.61 -0.20
N ASN A 59 -11.76 -26.20 0.93
CA ASN A 59 -12.05 -27.08 2.06
C ASN A 59 -13.08 -28.17 1.70
N GLY A 60 -14.07 -27.85 0.86
CA GLY A 60 -15.06 -28.83 0.38
C GLY A 60 -14.43 -29.99 -0.40
N VAL A 61 -13.30 -29.77 -1.07
CA VAL A 61 -12.51 -30.81 -1.76
C VAL A 61 -11.26 -31.24 -0.97
N ARG A 62 -11.18 -30.90 0.32
CA ARG A 62 -10.04 -31.20 1.23
C ARG A 62 -8.68 -30.69 0.75
N ASN A 63 -8.64 -29.63 -0.07
CA ASN A 63 -7.40 -29.00 -0.49
C ASN A 63 -6.92 -28.00 0.59
N PHE A 64 -6.36 -28.54 1.67
CA PHE A 64 -5.91 -27.74 2.83
C PHE A 64 -4.72 -26.84 2.52
N GLU A 65 -3.86 -27.21 1.56
CA GLU A 65 -2.79 -26.34 1.07
C GLU A 65 -3.35 -25.05 0.46
N MET A 66 -4.36 -25.16 -0.41
CA MET A 66 -5.03 -24.00 -1.00
C MET A 66 -5.79 -23.17 0.06
N VAL A 67 -6.43 -23.82 1.04
CA VAL A 67 -7.04 -23.11 2.19
C VAL A 67 -5.97 -22.29 2.94
N ARG A 68 -4.82 -22.89 3.26
CA ARG A 68 -3.72 -22.23 3.97
C ARG A 68 -3.14 -21.06 3.18
N ALA A 69 -2.86 -21.26 1.89
CA ALA A 69 -2.33 -20.22 1.01
C ALA A 69 -3.28 -19.02 0.90
N LYS A 70 -4.59 -19.28 0.79
CA LYS A 70 -5.63 -18.25 0.73
C LYS A 70 -5.89 -17.58 2.07
N ALA A 71 -5.73 -18.29 3.18
CA ALA A 71 -5.80 -17.71 4.52
C ALA A 71 -4.63 -16.74 4.78
N LEU A 72 -3.41 -17.10 4.34
CA LEU A 72 -2.25 -16.20 4.36
C LEU A 72 -2.45 -14.96 3.47
N GLU A 73 -3.00 -15.11 2.26
CA GLU A 73 -3.40 -13.98 1.41
C GLU A 73 -4.42 -13.07 2.13
N GLY A 74 -5.41 -13.69 2.77
CA GLY A 74 -6.41 -13.02 3.59
C GLY A 74 -5.81 -12.21 4.74
N LEU A 75 -4.82 -12.75 5.46
CA LEU A 75 -4.16 -12.03 6.56
C LEU A 75 -3.48 -10.75 6.09
N LEU A 76 -2.82 -10.77 4.93
CA LEU A 76 -2.20 -9.57 4.36
C LEU A 76 -3.25 -8.51 4.00
N ARG A 77 -4.37 -8.92 3.36
CA ARG A 77 -5.48 -8.02 3.03
C ARG A 77 -6.17 -7.46 4.29
N ALA A 78 -6.38 -8.29 5.30
CA ALA A 78 -7.04 -7.89 6.56
C ALA A 78 -6.18 -6.92 7.38
N ARG A 79 -4.86 -7.16 7.48
CA ARG A 79 -3.92 -6.22 8.10
C ARG A 79 -3.85 -4.88 7.36
N SER A 80 -3.94 -4.89 6.02
CA SER A 80 -4.06 -3.66 5.23
C SER A 80 -5.39 -2.92 5.49
N ALA A 81 -6.51 -3.64 5.53
CA ALA A 81 -7.82 -3.07 5.88
C ALA A 81 -7.81 -2.43 7.28
N ARG A 82 -7.15 -3.07 8.25
CA ARG A 82 -6.94 -2.53 9.60
C ARG A 82 -6.17 -1.19 9.59
N GLN A 83 -5.08 -1.10 8.84
CA GLN A 83 -4.31 0.14 8.66
C GLN A 83 -5.09 1.25 7.94
N ILE A 84 -6.10 0.90 7.13
CA ILE A 84 -7.03 1.87 6.53
C ILE A 84 -8.04 2.36 7.58
N ALA A 85 -8.60 1.44 8.38
CA ALA A 85 -9.54 1.77 9.46
C ALA A 85 -8.90 2.69 10.52
N GLU A 86 -7.65 2.45 10.90
CA GLU A 86 -6.89 3.30 11.85
C GLU A 86 -6.78 4.77 11.42
N LYS A 87 -6.87 5.07 10.12
CA LYS A 87 -6.78 6.43 9.57
C LYS A 87 -8.12 7.18 9.57
N ILE A 88 -9.25 6.50 9.79
CA ILE A 88 -10.57 7.13 9.92
C ILE A 88 -10.55 8.03 11.15
N ARG A 89 -11.01 9.28 11.03
CA ARG A 89 -11.01 10.26 12.14
C ARG A 89 -12.20 10.09 13.06
N ASP A 90 -13.38 9.79 12.53
CA ASP A 90 -14.56 9.38 13.29
C ASP A 90 -14.21 8.21 14.22
N GLY A 91 -14.28 8.45 15.54
CA GLY A 91 -13.89 7.48 16.55
C GLY A 91 -14.85 6.29 16.67
N ALA A 92 -16.15 6.49 16.43
CA ALA A 92 -17.13 5.42 16.47
C ALA A 92 -16.95 4.49 15.26
N LEU A 93 -16.92 5.08 14.06
CA LEU A 93 -16.70 4.33 12.83
C LEU A 93 -15.33 3.61 12.83
N ARG A 94 -14.26 4.29 13.27
CA ARG A 94 -12.93 3.66 13.43
C ARG A 94 -13.00 2.45 14.38
N GLY A 95 -13.66 2.61 15.54
CA GLY A 95 -13.81 1.54 16.53
C GLY A 95 -14.52 0.31 15.99
N GLU A 96 -15.67 0.50 15.34
CA GLU A 96 -16.42 -0.60 14.69
C GLU A 96 -15.58 -1.34 13.64
N ARG A 97 -14.87 -0.59 12.78
CA ARG A 97 -14.13 -1.13 11.65
C ARG A 97 -12.87 -1.88 12.10
N ILE A 98 -12.19 -1.40 13.15
CA ILE A 98 -11.07 -2.11 13.77
C ILE A 98 -11.56 -3.38 14.48
N ALA A 99 -12.64 -3.32 15.27
CA ALA A 99 -13.17 -4.50 15.95
C ALA A 99 -13.61 -5.60 14.96
N ALA A 100 -14.28 -5.24 13.86
CA ALA A 100 -14.71 -6.18 12.82
C ALA A 100 -13.53 -6.85 12.11
N ILE A 101 -12.48 -6.10 11.77
CA ILE A 101 -11.32 -6.67 11.06
C ILE A 101 -10.40 -7.46 11.99
N ASP A 102 -10.28 -7.11 13.27
CA ASP A 102 -9.49 -7.85 14.26
C ASP A 102 -10.06 -9.25 14.51
N MET A 103 -11.39 -9.40 14.55
CA MET A 103 -12.05 -10.73 14.55
C MET A 103 -11.70 -11.53 13.29
N THR A 104 -11.74 -10.89 12.12
CA THR A 104 -11.41 -11.53 10.83
C THR A 104 -9.95 -12.00 10.79
N ILE A 105 -9.01 -11.21 11.34
CA ILE A 105 -7.60 -11.59 11.48
C ILE A 105 -7.48 -12.82 12.38
N GLY A 106 -8.11 -12.83 13.55
CA GLY A 106 -8.08 -13.97 14.47
C GLY A 106 -8.65 -15.27 13.88
N ASP A 107 -9.70 -15.19 13.07
CA ASP A 107 -10.25 -16.34 12.34
C ASP A 107 -9.26 -16.90 11.31
N LEU A 108 -8.62 -16.02 10.55
CA LEU A 108 -7.62 -16.40 9.54
C LEU A 108 -6.35 -16.97 10.16
N GLU A 109 -5.87 -16.41 11.29
CA GLU A 109 -4.70 -16.95 12.01
C GLU A 109 -4.99 -18.35 12.56
N ARG A 110 -6.18 -18.57 13.14
CA ARG A 110 -6.64 -19.91 13.55
C ARG A 110 -6.71 -20.89 12.37
N LEU A 111 -7.22 -20.45 11.22
CA LEU A 111 -7.33 -21.28 10.03
C LEU A 111 -5.94 -21.68 9.48
N VAL A 112 -4.97 -20.76 9.46
CA VAL A 112 -3.57 -21.06 9.11
C VAL A 112 -2.97 -22.07 10.09
N THR A 113 -3.21 -21.94 11.39
CA THR A 113 -2.72 -22.90 12.40
C THR A 113 -3.29 -24.31 12.15
N ILE A 114 -4.60 -24.45 12.01
CA ILE A 114 -5.29 -25.74 11.80
C ILE A 114 -4.85 -26.42 10.50
N THR A 115 -4.63 -25.65 9.43
CA THR A 115 -4.17 -26.16 8.13
C THR A 115 -2.65 -26.37 8.04
N SER A 116 -1.89 -26.01 9.07
CA SER A 116 -0.46 -26.31 9.18
C SER A 116 -0.16 -27.57 10.00
N GLN A 117 -1.20 -28.23 10.55
CA GLN A 117 -1.12 -29.43 11.39
C GLN A 117 -1.66 -30.69 10.69
N GLN A 118 -2.06 -30.57 9.42
CA GLN A 118 -2.59 -31.63 8.56
C GLN A 118 -1.61 -31.90 7.41
#